data_AF-A0A4Q3Y3H0-F1
#
_entry.id   AF-A0A4Q3Y3H0-F1
#
_cell.length_a   1.000
_cell.length_b   1.000
_cell.length_c   1.000
_cell.angle_alpha   90.00
_cell.angle_beta   90.00
_cell.angle_gamma   90.00
#
_symmetry.space_group_name_H-M   'P 1'
#
loop_
_entity.id
_entity.type
_entity.pdbx_description
1 polymer ?
#
loop_
_entity_poly.entity_id
_entity_poly.type
_entity_poly.pdbx_seq_one_letter_code
_entity_poly.pdbx_strand_id
1 'polypeptide(L)'
;MSGKLKALARQNKILRSLGMSVGAPLGVRLAAKRQGLHASLSGGLIEIRRGKDVLRMARHHILYVFDVINSFDYYFDAVRPARVGGMNIVDYSRPSYHEVLGYDLIPVFFPSFSEPFITTQQYLDFAQLSPGQVAIDLGAYSGLSAIAFKDKVGSAGTVLAVEADQQNLAAVERNLALYKTVSGESVELLFGAV
;
A
#
# COMPACT_ATOMS: atom_id res chain seq x y z
N MET A 1 -3.48 23.44 5.00
CA MET A 1 -2.33 22.65 4.48
C MET A 1 -1.11 22.84 5.37
N SER A 2 -0.71 21.79 6.08
CA SER A 2 0.42 21.77 7.02
C SER A 2 1.75 22.16 6.36
N GLY A 3 2.62 22.87 7.09
CA GLY A 3 3.94 23.29 6.63
C GLY A 3 4.85 22.14 6.16
N LYS A 4 4.59 20.90 6.60
CA LYS A 4 5.31 19.69 6.15
C LYS A 4 5.04 19.35 4.68
N LEU A 5 3.82 19.56 4.18
CA LEU A 5 3.44 19.31 2.78
C LEU A 5 4.08 20.32 1.82
N LYS A 6 4.20 21.58 2.24
CA LYS A 6 4.91 22.62 1.46
C LYS A 6 6.43 22.35 1.41
N ALA A 7 7.01 21.80 2.48
CA ALA A 7 8.41 21.40 2.51
C ALA A 7 8.72 20.21 1.57
N LEU A 8 7.87 19.18 1.57
CA LEU A 8 7.97 18.03 0.66
C LEU A 8 7.82 18.42 -0.82
N ALA A 9 6.87 19.31 -1.14
CA ALA A 9 6.69 19.83 -2.50
C ALA A 9 7.90 20.66 -2.99
N ARG A 10 8.57 21.39 -2.09
CA ARG A 10 9.75 22.21 -2.40
C ARG A 10 11.01 21.34 -2.61
N GLN A 11 11.19 20.29 -1.80
CA GLN A 11 12.22 19.27 -2.03
C GLN A 11 12.01 18.55 -3.38
N ASN A 12 10.77 18.22 -3.74
CA ASN A 12 10.45 17.57 -5.01
C ASN A 12 10.76 18.43 -6.25
N LYS A 13 10.60 19.75 -6.17
CA LYS A 13 10.90 20.65 -7.29
C LYS A 13 12.41 20.77 -7.53
N ILE A 14 13.21 20.72 -6.47
CA ILE A 14 14.68 20.74 -6.53
C ILE A 14 15.24 19.41 -7.04
N LEU A 15 14.65 18.28 -6.64
CA LEU A 15 15.06 16.95 -7.09
C LEU A 15 14.74 16.70 -8.58
N ARG A 16 13.67 17.30 -9.11
CA ARG A 16 13.32 17.25 -10.55
C ARG A 16 14.20 18.15 -11.42
N SER A 17 14.64 19.31 -10.93
CA SER A 17 15.50 20.23 -11.70
C SER A 17 16.97 19.81 -11.76
N LEU A 18 17.40 18.83 -10.96
CA LEU A 18 18.79 18.39 -10.84
C LEU A 18 19.18 17.20 -11.74
N GLY A 19 18.30 16.73 -12.63
CA GLY A 19 18.66 15.65 -13.57
C GLY A 19 19.24 14.42 -12.85
N MET A 20 18.53 13.87 -11.87
CA MET A 20 18.96 12.70 -11.09
C MET A 20 19.00 11.39 -11.92
N SER A 21 19.95 11.28 -12.83
CA SER A 21 20.24 10.03 -13.56
C SER A 21 21.53 9.34 -13.10
N VAL A 22 22.36 9.94 -12.22
CA VAL A 22 23.65 9.32 -11.83
C VAL A 22 23.93 9.31 -10.31
N GLY A 23 23.37 10.24 -9.51
CA GLY A 23 23.62 10.32 -8.06
C GLY A 23 22.64 9.58 -7.14
N ALA A 24 21.42 9.29 -7.62
CA ALA A 24 20.38 8.61 -6.84
C ALA A 24 20.80 7.24 -6.26
N PRO A 25 21.58 6.39 -6.96
CA PRO A 25 21.96 5.09 -6.42
C PRO A 25 22.84 5.18 -5.16
N LEU A 26 23.71 6.20 -5.06
CA LEU A 26 24.64 6.31 -3.94
C LEU A 26 23.93 6.78 -2.66
N GLY A 27 23.05 7.77 -2.77
CA GLY A 27 22.26 8.27 -1.65
C GLY A 27 21.34 7.20 -1.05
N VAL A 28 20.68 6.41 -1.90
CA VAL A 28 19.82 5.30 -1.47
C VAL A 28 20.63 4.21 -0.76
N ARG A 29 21.77 3.80 -1.34
CA ARG A 29 22.66 2.81 -0.71
C ARG A 29 23.20 3.27 0.64
N LEU A 30 23.59 4.54 0.75
CA LEU A 30 24.11 5.11 1.99
C LEU A 30 23.01 5.19 3.07
N ALA A 31 21.79 5.61 2.70
CA ALA A 31 20.65 5.64 3.61
C ALA A 31 20.28 4.23 4.10
N ALA A 32 20.20 3.26 3.19
CA ALA A 32 19.95 1.86 3.54
C ALA A 32 21.02 1.32 4.51
N LYS A 33 22.30 1.53 4.20
CA LYS A 33 23.41 1.06 5.04
C LYS A 33 23.36 1.63 6.46
N ARG A 34 22.94 2.89 6.62
CA ARG A 34 22.77 3.52 7.95
C ARG A 34 21.69 2.83 8.80
N GLN A 35 20.70 2.20 8.16
CA GLN A 35 19.65 1.43 8.82
C GLN A 35 19.95 -0.07 8.90
N GLY A 36 21.18 -0.50 8.60
CA GLY A 36 21.53 -1.93 8.55
C GLY A 36 20.92 -2.69 7.37
N LEU A 37 20.46 -1.97 6.34
CA LEU A 37 19.85 -2.51 5.13
C LEU A 37 20.84 -2.48 3.96
N HIS A 38 20.59 -3.33 2.96
CA HIS A 38 21.26 -3.28 1.67
C HIS A 38 20.27 -2.85 0.59
N ALA A 39 20.65 -1.89 -0.26
CA ALA A 39 19.84 -1.46 -1.40
C ALA A 39 20.54 -1.73 -2.74
N SER A 40 19.85 -2.40 -3.66
CA SER A 40 20.27 -2.61 -5.04
C SER A 40 19.30 -1.94 -6.01
N LEU A 41 19.82 -1.45 -7.12
CA LEU A 41 19.03 -0.87 -8.21
C LEU A 41 19.48 -1.55 -9.50
N SER A 42 18.63 -2.38 -10.09
CA SER A 42 18.96 -3.18 -11.28
C SER A 42 17.70 -3.55 -12.06
N GLY A 43 17.78 -3.60 -13.39
CA GLY A 43 16.71 -4.18 -14.21
C GLY A 43 15.33 -3.56 -14.02
N GLY A 44 15.25 -2.24 -13.79
CA GLY A 44 13.97 -1.56 -13.53
C GLY A 44 13.40 -1.79 -12.12
N LEU A 45 14.14 -2.44 -11.24
CA LEU A 45 13.76 -2.73 -9.86
C LEU A 45 14.66 -2.00 -8.86
N ILE A 46 14.10 -1.79 -7.68
CA ILE A 46 14.82 -1.43 -6.46
C ILE A 46 14.57 -2.57 -5.48
N GLU A 47 15.62 -3.18 -4.95
CA GLU A 47 15.49 -4.14 -3.85
C GLU A 47 16.11 -3.55 -2.59
N ILE A 48 15.37 -3.63 -1.49
CA ILE A 48 15.84 -3.33 -0.14
C ILE A 48 15.88 -4.65 0.62
N ARG A 49 16.97 -4.93 1.33
CA ARG A 49 17.21 -6.24 1.94
C ARG A 49 17.75 -6.12 3.36
N ARG A 50 17.28 -7.02 4.23
CA ARG A 50 17.81 -7.29 5.58
C ARG A 50 17.95 -8.79 5.78
N GLY A 51 19.18 -9.31 5.84
CA GLY A 51 19.42 -10.75 6.00
C GLY A 51 18.79 -11.57 4.87
N LYS A 52 17.75 -12.35 5.17
CA LYS A 52 16.97 -13.17 4.21
C LYS A 52 15.70 -12.48 3.70
N ASP A 53 15.36 -11.33 4.26
CA ASP A 53 14.12 -10.60 3.97
C ASP A 53 14.39 -9.55 2.90
N VAL A 54 13.58 -9.57 1.84
CA VAL A 54 13.74 -8.73 0.64
C VAL A 54 12.42 -8.07 0.31
N LEU A 55 12.45 -6.75 0.17
CA LEU A 55 11.35 -5.97 -0.37
C LEU A 55 11.76 -5.45 -1.76
N ARG A 56 10.92 -5.72 -2.77
CA ARG A 56 11.11 -5.24 -4.14
C ARG A 56 10.08 -4.19 -4.49
N MET A 57 10.50 -3.20 -5.26
CA MET A 57 9.60 -2.21 -5.85
C MET A 57 10.08 -1.82 -7.24
N ALA A 58 9.17 -1.29 -8.05
CA ALA A 58 9.51 -0.78 -9.37
C ALA A 58 10.35 0.49 -9.26
N ARG A 59 11.27 0.71 -10.19
CA ARG A 59 12.15 1.88 -10.18
C ARG A 59 11.40 3.21 -10.32
N HIS A 60 10.21 3.23 -10.92
CA HIS A 60 9.39 4.43 -10.96
C HIS A 60 8.82 4.83 -9.58
N HIS A 61 8.86 3.93 -8.59
CA HIS A 61 8.55 4.19 -7.19
C HIS A 61 9.75 4.75 -6.39
N ILE A 62 10.82 5.21 -7.04
CA ILE A 62 12.03 5.73 -6.38
C ILE A 62 11.75 6.83 -5.34
N LEU A 63 10.66 7.59 -5.47
CA LEU A 63 10.27 8.61 -4.50
C LEU A 63 9.92 8.03 -3.11
N TYR A 64 9.49 6.77 -3.06
CA TYR A 64 9.14 6.06 -1.83
C TYR A 64 10.32 5.32 -1.20
N VAL A 65 11.46 5.23 -1.88
CA VAL A 65 12.57 4.37 -1.44
C VAL A 65 13.10 4.74 -0.06
N PHE A 66 13.17 6.04 0.26
CA PHE A 66 13.66 6.49 1.56
C PHE A 66 12.68 6.19 2.67
N ASP A 67 11.38 6.25 2.39
CA ASP A 67 10.34 5.89 3.35
C ASP A 67 10.39 4.39 3.63
N VAL A 68 10.51 3.56 2.59
CA VAL A 68 10.70 2.11 2.75
C VAL A 68 12.00 1.75 3.49
N ILE A 69 13.09 2.50 3.28
CA ILE A 69 14.32 2.30 4.06
C ILE A 69 14.11 2.62 5.54
N ASN A 70 13.39 3.70 5.86
CA ASN A 70 13.16 4.12 7.23
C ASN A 70 12.11 3.27 7.95
N SER A 71 11.20 2.65 7.19
CA SER A 71 10.04 1.92 7.69
C SER A 71 9.98 0.50 7.09
N PHE A 72 11.14 -0.17 6.94
CA PHE A 72 11.20 -1.45 6.22
C PHE A 72 10.23 -2.49 6.80
N ASP A 73 10.20 -2.64 8.12
CA ASP A 73 9.32 -3.61 8.80
C ASP A 73 7.85 -3.30 8.55
N TYR A 74 7.47 -2.02 8.53
CA TYR A 74 6.10 -1.60 8.22
C TYR A 74 5.64 -2.12 6.85
N TYR A 75 6.49 -2.05 5.82
CA TYR A 75 6.11 -2.53 4.48
C TYR A 75 6.32 -4.03 4.28
N PHE A 76 7.33 -4.61 4.94
CA PHE A 76 7.65 -6.03 4.80
C PHE A 76 6.65 -6.90 5.58
N ASP A 77 6.26 -6.48 6.78
CA ASP A 77 5.35 -7.22 7.65
C ASP A 77 3.87 -6.91 7.36
N ALA A 78 3.56 -6.10 6.34
CA ALA A 78 2.19 -5.84 5.93
C ALA A 78 1.52 -7.08 5.31
N VAL A 79 2.32 -7.94 4.66
CA VAL A 79 1.85 -9.08 3.88
C VAL A 79 2.70 -10.32 4.11
N ARG A 80 2.16 -11.50 3.83
CA ARG A 80 2.92 -12.74 3.90
C ARG A 80 4.00 -12.77 2.80
N PRO A 81 5.29 -12.91 3.14
CA PRO A 81 6.34 -12.99 2.14
C PRO A 81 6.31 -14.33 1.40
N ALA A 82 6.59 -14.30 0.11
CA ALA A 82 6.82 -15.50 -0.69
C ALA A 82 8.22 -16.06 -0.40
N ARG A 83 8.34 -17.39 -0.23
CA ARG A 83 9.63 -18.04 0.01
C ARG A 83 10.26 -18.52 -1.29
N VAL A 84 11.36 -17.90 -1.72
CA VAL A 84 12.04 -18.21 -2.99
C VAL A 84 13.55 -18.31 -2.75
N GLY A 85 14.14 -19.47 -3.05
CA GLY A 85 15.60 -19.66 -2.95
C GLY A 85 16.17 -19.38 -1.54
N GLY A 86 15.41 -19.70 -0.49
CA GLY A 86 15.80 -19.42 0.90
C GLY A 86 15.58 -17.97 1.36
N MET A 87 15.11 -17.10 0.48
CA MET A 87 14.75 -15.72 0.76
C MET A 87 13.25 -15.58 1.05
N ASN A 88 12.89 -14.62 1.89
CA ASN A 88 11.52 -14.18 2.11
C ASN A 88 11.32 -12.90 1.30
N ILE A 89 10.42 -12.91 0.32
CA ILE A 89 10.27 -11.83 -0.65
C ILE A 89 8.88 -11.23 -0.57
N VAL A 90 8.83 -9.92 -0.35
CA VAL A 90 7.66 -9.08 -0.59
C VAL A 90 7.90 -8.28 -1.86
N ASP A 91 7.05 -8.48 -2.87
CA ASP A 91 7.26 -7.89 -4.19
C ASP A 91 6.15 -6.92 -4.59
N TYR A 92 6.42 -5.62 -4.41
CA TYR A 92 5.57 -4.52 -4.87
C TYR A 92 6.02 -3.96 -6.22
N SER A 93 6.80 -4.71 -7.01
CA SER A 93 7.28 -4.21 -8.30
C SER A 93 6.21 -4.16 -9.39
N ARG A 94 5.06 -4.78 -9.14
CA ARG A 94 3.91 -4.81 -10.04
C ARG A 94 2.63 -4.98 -9.22
N PRO A 95 1.48 -4.55 -9.77
CA PRO A 95 0.19 -4.87 -9.18
C PRO A 95 0.03 -6.38 -8.99
N SER A 96 -0.32 -6.83 -7.79
CA SER A 96 -0.41 -8.25 -7.47
C SER A 96 -1.31 -8.53 -6.27
N TYR A 97 -1.72 -9.79 -6.12
CA TYR A 97 -2.43 -10.25 -4.93
C TYR A 97 -1.44 -10.53 -3.80
N HIS A 98 -1.77 -10.06 -2.61
CA HIS A 98 -1.02 -10.33 -1.39
C HIS A 98 -1.94 -10.87 -0.29
N GLU A 99 -1.43 -11.81 0.49
CA GLU A 99 -2.07 -12.21 1.75
C GLU A 99 -1.70 -11.18 2.81
N VAL A 100 -2.66 -10.39 3.28
CA VAL A 100 -2.42 -9.30 4.23
C VAL A 100 -2.38 -9.88 5.65
N LEU A 101 -1.32 -9.60 6.40
CA LEU A 101 -1.22 -10.10 7.77
C LEU A 101 -2.28 -9.41 8.65
N GLY A 102 -3.11 -10.21 9.33
CA GLY A 102 -4.22 -9.73 10.14
C GLY A 102 -5.57 -9.67 9.40
N TYR A 103 -5.62 -10.06 8.12
CA TYR A 103 -6.86 -10.13 7.35
C TYR A 103 -6.89 -11.41 6.50
N ASP A 104 -7.68 -12.39 6.95
CA ASP A 104 -7.63 -13.77 6.43
C ASP A 104 -8.75 -14.12 5.43
N LEU A 105 -9.68 -13.19 5.16
CA LEU A 105 -10.89 -13.51 4.37
C LEU A 105 -10.57 -13.74 2.88
N ILE A 106 -9.80 -12.85 2.27
CA ILE A 106 -9.39 -12.93 0.86
C ILE A 106 -7.98 -12.36 0.69
N PRO A 107 -7.20 -12.82 -0.31
CA PRO A 107 -6.04 -12.07 -0.75
C PRO A 107 -6.49 -10.74 -1.36
N VAL A 108 -5.67 -9.70 -1.21
CA VAL A 108 -5.99 -8.34 -1.67
C VAL A 108 -5.09 -7.98 -2.84
N PHE A 109 -5.69 -7.58 -3.96
CA PHE A 109 -4.97 -7.03 -5.10
C PHE A 109 -4.56 -5.60 -4.82
N PHE A 110 -3.26 -5.34 -4.72
CA PHE A 110 -2.74 -3.98 -4.56
C PHE A 110 -2.17 -3.48 -5.89
N PRO A 111 -2.45 -2.22 -6.27
CA PRO A 111 -1.83 -1.60 -7.44
C PRO A 111 -0.37 -1.19 -7.16
N SER A 112 0.04 -1.08 -5.88
CA SER A 112 1.39 -0.75 -5.45
C SER A 112 1.64 -1.34 -4.04
N PHE A 113 2.19 -0.56 -3.09
CA PHE A 113 2.41 -0.96 -1.70
C PHE A 113 1.11 -1.34 -1.00
N SER A 114 1.15 -2.39 -0.19
CA SER A 114 0.11 -2.60 0.82
C SER A 114 0.38 -1.75 2.05
N GLU A 115 -0.69 -1.39 2.76
CA GLU A 115 -0.60 -0.88 4.12
C GLU A 115 -0.86 -2.02 5.11
N PRO A 116 -0.16 -2.08 6.25
CA PRO A 116 -0.50 -3.00 7.34
C PRO A 116 -1.95 -2.86 7.77
N PHE A 117 -2.61 -4.00 8.01
CA PHE A 117 -4.01 -4.01 8.44
C PHE A 117 -4.24 -3.31 9.78
N ILE A 118 -3.21 -3.21 10.64
CA ILE A 118 -3.30 -2.47 11.89
C ILE A 118 -3.68 -0.99 11.68
N THR A 119 -3.29 -0.37 10.57
CA THR A 119 -3.70 1.00 10.22
C THR A 119 -5.21 1.05 9.93
N THR A 120 -5.75 0.05 9.23
CA THR A 120 -7.19 -0.10 9.03
C THR A 120 -7.93 -0.31 10.35
N GLN A 121 -7.37 -1.09 11.27
CA GLN A 121 -7.96 -1.30 12.59
C GLN A 121 -8.04 0.01 13.40
N GLN A 122 -7.02 0.87 13.30
CA GLN A 122 -7.06 2.18 13.96
C GLN A 122 -8.21 3.07 13.43
N TYR A 123 -8.51 3.02 12.12
CA TYR A 123 -9.66 3.72 11.57
C TYR A 123 -10.98 3.15 12.10
N LEU A 124 -11.09 1.83 12.18
CA LEU A 124 -12.26 1.15 12.74
C LEU A 124 -12.49 1.51 14.21
N ASP A 125 -11.42 1.53 15.01
CA ASP A 125 -11.46 1.84 16.43
C ASP A 125 -11.87 3.30 16.67
N PHE A 126 -11.33 4.23 15.86
CA PHE A 126 -11.69 5.64 15.93
C PHE A 126 -13.13 5.92 15.48
N ALA A 127 -13.58 5.27 14.40
CA ALA A 127 -14.91 5.49 13.84
C ALA A 127 -16.03 4.87 14.70
N GLN A 128 -15.71 3.91 15.57
CA GLN A 128 -16.67 3.21 16.44
C GLN A 128 -17.88 2.66 15.67
N LEU A 129 -17.63 2.13 14.46
CA LEU A 129 -18.69 1.62 13.59
C LEU A 129 -19.48 0.49 14.27
N SER A 130 -20.80 0.52 14.08
CA SER A 130 -21.76 -0.42 14.63
C SER A 130 -22.62 -1.04 13.52
N PRO A 131 -23.20 -2.24 13.74
CA PRO A 131 -24.09 -2.86 12.77
C PRO A 131 -25.22 -1.93 12.31
N GLY A 132 -25.52 -1.94 11.01
CA GLY A 132 -26.57 -1.10 10.41
C GLY A 132 -26.14 0.33 10.07
N GLN A 133 -24.93 0.76 10.42
CA GLN A 133 -24.46 2.10 10.09
C GLN A 133 -24.01 2.23 8.62
N VAL A 134 -23.88 3.49 8.21
CA VAL A 134 -23.34 3.87 6.90
C VAL A 134 -21.91 4.38 7.07
N ALA A 135 -20.98 3.87 6.27
CA ALA A 135 -19.61 4.36 6.20
C ALA A 135 -19.25 4.81 4.78
N ILE A 136 -18.43 5.85 4.66
CA ILE A 136 -17.91 6.34 3.39
C ILE A 136 -16.38 6.30 3.48
N ASP A 137 -15.75 5.57 2.56
CA ASP A 137 -14.31 5.47 2.43
C ASP A 137 -13.82 6.35 1.28
N LEU A 138 -13.14 7.45 1.60
CA LEU A 138 -12.68 8.43 0.62
C LEU A 138 -11.20 8.18 0.26
N GLY A 139 -10.95 7.73 -0.97
CA GLY A 139 -9.63 7.28 -1.40
C GLY A 139 -9.44 5.80 -1.13
N ALA A 140 -10.38 4.98 -1.61
CA ALA A 140 -10.45 3.55 -1.30
C ALA A 140 -9.20 2.76 -1.69
N TYR A 141 -8.38 3.23 -2.63
CA TYR A 141 -7.11 2.67 -3.05
C TYR A 141 -7.22 1.22 -3.58
N SER A 142 -7.13 0.23 -2.68
CA SER A 142 -7.34 -1.19 -3.00
C SER A 142 -8.71 -1.71 -2.57
N GLY A 143 -9.46 -0.94 -1.77
CA GLY A 143 -10.76 -1.31 -1.22
C GLY A 143 -10.69 -2.10 0.09
N LEU A 144 -9.50 -2.40 0.62
CA LEU A 144 -9.36 -3.19 1.86
C LEU A 144 -10.03 -2.52 3.07
N SER A 145 -9.87 -1.21 3.26
CA SER A 145 -10.54 -0.45 4.32
C SER A 145 -12.05 -0.50 4.19
N ALA A 146 -12.58 -0.27 2.99
CA ALA A 146 -14.02 -0.36 2.73
C ALA A 146 -14.59 -1.75 3.01
N ILE A 147 -13.85 -2.82 2.67
CA ILE A 147 -14.24 -4.18 3.03
C ILE A 147 -14.26 -4.36 4.55
N ALA A 148 -13.22 -3.93 5.25
CA ALA A 148 -13.17 -4.01 6.70
C ALA A 148 -14.29 -3.20 7.39
N PHE A 149 -14.67 -2.05 6.82
CA PHE A 149 -15.84 -1.29 7.26
C PHE A 149 -17.13 -2.10 7.06
N LYS A 150 -17.26 -2.80 5.93
CA LYS A 150 -18.44 -3.61 5.63
C LYS A 150 -18.58 -4.78 6.59
N ASP A 151 -17.48 -5.46 6.91
CA ASP A 151 -17.45 -6.50 7.94
C ASP A 151 -17.91 -5.97 9.31
N LYS A 152 -17.63 -4.69 9.60
CA LYS A 152 -18.01 -4.06 10.87
C LYS A 152 -19.48 -3.61 10.93
N VAL A 153 -20.01 -3.05 9.85
CA VAL A 153 -21.42 -2.59 9.79
C VAL A 153 -22.42 -3.69 9.42
N GLY A 154 -21.93 -4.83 8.92
CA GLY A 154 -22.72 -6.01 8.60
C GLY A 154 -23.71 -5.83 7.46
N SER A 155 -24.55 -6.84 7.23
CA SER A 155 -25.52 -6.89 6.12
C SER A 155 -26.55 -5.76 6.12
N ALA A 156 -26.95 -5.30 7.31
CA ALA A 156 -27.88 -4.19 7.47
C ALA A 156 -27.24 -2.81 7.23
N GLY A 157 -25.91 -2.73 7.22
CA GLY A 157 -25.16 -1.50 6.99
C GLY A 157 -24.73 -1.31 5.53
N THR A 158 -24.36 -0.08 5.21
CA THR A 158 -23.93 0.33 3.86
C THR A 158 -22.51 0.88 3.91
N VAL A 159 -21.68 0.51 2.94
CA VAL A 159 -20.37 1.13 2.75
C VAL A 159 -20.25 1.62 1.32
N LEU A 160 -19.84 2.89 1.18
CA LEU A 160 -19.53 3.51 -0.09
C LEU A 160 -18.02 3.75 -0.19
N ALA A 161 -17.36 3.04 -1.09
CA ALA A 161 -15.97 3.26 -1.47
C ALA A 161 -15.89 4.29 -2.59
N VAL A 162 -15.09 5.34 -2.41
CA VAL A 162 -14.88 6.39 -3.41
C VAL A 162 -13.41 6.38 -3.83
N GLU A 163 -13.14 6.27 -5.13
CA GLU A 163 -11.79 6.30 -5.69
C GLU A 163 -11.75 7.22 -6.92
N ALA A 164 -10.70 8.04 -7.04
CA ALA A 164 -10.54 9.00 -8.13
C ALA A 164 -9.43 8.62 -9.12
N ASP A 165 -8.47 7.80 -8.69
CA ASP A 165 -7.39 7.28 -9.53
C ASP A 165 -7.85 6.03 -10.29
N GLN A 166 -7.73 6.07 -11.61
CA GLN A 166 -8.18 5.00 -12.48
C GLN A 166 -7.38 3.69 -12.31
N GLN A 167 -6.10 3.76 -11.92
CA GLN A 167 -5.27 2.57 -11.68
C GLN A 167 -5.71 1.86 -10.40
N ASN A 168 -6.07 2.64 -9.37
CA ASN A 168 -6.64 2.13 -8.14
C ASN A 168 -8.02 1.52 -8.36
N LEU A 169 -8.86 2.14 -9.19
CA LEU A 169 -10.22 1.67 -9.45
C LEU A 169 -10.25 0.20 -9.88
N ALA A 170 -9.34 -0.21 -10.78
CA ALA A 170 -9.24 -1.60 -11.23
C ALA A 170 -8.87 -2.58 -10.09
N ALA A 171 -8.15 -2.12 -9.06
CA ALA A 171 -7.86 -2.92 -7.87
C ALA A 171 -9.10 -3.03 -6.97
N VAL A 172 -9.78 -1.90 -6.73
CA VAL A 172 -11.01 -1.86 -5.92
C VAL A 172 -12.07 -2.79 -6.53
N GLU A 173 -12.34 -2.68 -7.83
CA GLU A 173 -13.33 -3.54 -8.52
C GLU A 173 -13.04 -5.03 -8.33
N ARG A 174 -11.77 -5.45 -8.50
CA ARG A 174 -11.36 -6.85 -8.32
C ARG A 174 -11.60 -7.33 -6.90
N ASN A 175 -11.18 -6.54 -5.92
CA ASN A 175 -11.26 -6.93 -4.52
C ASN A 175 -12.71 -6.92 -4.02
N LEU A 176 -13.52 -5.94 -4.42
CA LEU A 176 -14.94 -5.90 -4.06
C LEU A 176 -15.74 -7.03 -4.73
N ALA A 177 -15.41 -7.38 -5.97
CA ALA A 177 -16.03 -8.52 -6.64
C ALA A 177 -15.67 -9.84 -5.93
N LEU A 178 -14.39 -10.05 -5.62
CA LEU A 178 -13.92 -11.24 -4.89
C LEU A 178 -14.54 -11.31 -3.49
N TYR A 179 -14.58 -10.19 -2.76
CA TYR A 179 -15.24 -10.09 -1.46
C TYR A 179 -16.71 -10.53 -1.56
N LYS A 180 -17.47 -9.97 -2.50
CA LYS A 180 -18.87 -10.34 -2.72
C LYS A 180 -19.06 -11.82 -3.02
N THR A 181 -18.17 -12.43 -3.81
CA THR A 181 -18.20 -13.87 -4.08
C THR A 181 -17.97 -14.70 -2.83
N VAL A 182 -17.07 -14.27 -1.94
CA VAL A 182 -16.65 -15.05 -0.75
C VAL A 182 -17.58 -14.83 0.45
N SER A 183 -18.00 -13.59 0.73
CA SER A 183 -18.81 -13.24 1.90
C SER A 183 -20.31 -13.15 1.62
N GLY A 184 -20.71 -12.94 0.36
CA GLY A 184 -22.08 -12.58 -0.01
C GLY A 184 -22.44 -11.11 0.26
N GLU A 185 -21.56 -10.35 0.89
CA GLU A 185 -21.74 -8.94 1.20
C GLU A 185 -21.30 -8.04 0.04
N SER A 186 -21.82 -6.81 -0.02
CA SER A 186 -21.43 -5.84 -1.04
C SER A 186 -21.02 -4.49 -0.46
N VAL A 187 -20.02 -3.90 -1.08
CA VAL A 187 -19.61 -2.51 -0.91
C VAL A 187 -19.97 -1.77 -2.19
N GLU A 188 -20.59 -0.60 -2.07
CA GLU A 188 -20.87 0.27 -3.20
C GLU A 188 -19.60 0.99 -3.65
N LEU A 189 -19.38 1.11 -4.95
CA LEU A 189 -18.22 1.78 -5.53
C LEU A 189 -18.66 3.00 -6.34
N LEU A 190 -18.08 4.15 -6.04
CA LEU A 190 -18.25 5.38 -6.79
C LEU A 190 -16.90 5.85 -7.33
N PHE A 191 -16.81 6.04 -8.65
CA PHE A 191 -15.68 6.71 -9.27
C PHE A 191 -15.82 8.22 -9.08
N GLY A 192 -14.88 8.83 -8.35
CA GLY A 192 -14.97 10.21 -7.87
C GLY A 192 -14.36 11.27 -8.78
N ALA A 193 -13.78 10.90 -9.93
CA ALA A 193 -13.25 11.89 -10.88
C ALA A 193 -14.40 12.48 -11.72
N VAL A 194 -14.61 13.79 -11.58
CA VAL A 194 -15.49 14.63 -12.42
C VAL A 194 -14.63 15.58 -13.23
#